data_AF-A0AA89BBQ8-F1
#
_entry.id   AF-A0AA89BBQ8-F1
#
_cell.length_a   1.000
_cell.length_b   1.000
_cell.length_c   1.000
_cell.angle_alpha   90.00
_cell.angle_beta   90.00
_cell.angle_gamma   90.00
#
_symmetry.space_group_name_H-M   'P 1'
#
loop_
_entity.id
_entity.type
_entity.pdbx_description
1 polymer ?
#
loop_
_entity_poly.entity_id
_entity_poly.type
_entity_poly.pdbx_seq_one_letter_code
_entity_poly.pdbx_strand_id
1 'polypeptide(L)'
;ILVVRYIFMSSLKLKSSDAETVINLHNAAEKFVSLIPLVLSNEDMQNAEVNWKRDIVHAPISSKLCIQAGLLLRNIKDFWRAALLLSTLLYPSDLECPTQSAIEHFELDKRREIIMMIEKEVLKLGLEKVWEMKPLVNGKDIMSVLQLKTGGPLVREWQQKLLEWQLAHPSASAEECIDWMKQTHSKRDKTE
;
A
#
# COMPACT_ATOMS: atom_id res chain seq x y z
N ILE A 1 -4.52 -17.74 7.35
CA ILE A 1 -3.31 -17.72 6.50
C ILE A 1 -2.65 -19.10 6.32
N LEU A 2 -2.30 -19.85 7.39
CA LEU A 2 -1.64 -21.17 7.25
C LEU A 2 -2.50 -22.23 6.53
N VAL A 3 -3.80 -22.31 6.85
CA VAL A 3 -4.74 -23.24 6.19
C VAL A 3 -4.90 -22.93 4.70
N VAL A 4 -5.05 -21.65 4.36
CA VAL A 4 -5.20 -21.19 2.96
C VAL A 4 -3.95 -21.52 2.13
N ARG A 5 -2.75 -21.27 2.68
CA ARG A 5 -1.49 -21.65 2.04
C ARG A 5 -1.37 -23.16 1.84
N TYR A 6 -1.76 -23.94 2.84
CA TYR A 6 -1.77 -25.39 2.74
C TYR A 6 -2.74 -25.89 1.65
N ILE A 7 -3.93 -25.31 1.53
CA ILE A 7 -4.89 -25.66 0.47
C ILE A 7 -4.29 -25.39 -0.92
N PHE A 8 -3.67 -24.23 -1.14
CA PHE A 8 -3.06 -23.91 -2.43
C PHE A 8 -1.87 -24.80 -2.78
N MET A 9 -1.02 -25.10 -1.80
CA MET A 9 0.17 -25.94 -2.05
C MET A 9 -0.17 -27.42 -2.14
N SER A 10 -0.99 -27.93 -1.22
CA SER A 10 -1.20 -29.37 -1.03
C SER A 10 -2.42 -29.89 -1.80
N SER A 11 -3.51 -29.13 -1.84
CA SER A 11 -4.74 -29.55 -2.52
C SER A 11 -4.73 -29.19 -4.01
N LEU A 12 -4.27 -27.99 -4.34
CA LEU A 12 -4.19 -27.51 -5.73
C LEU A 12 -2.84 -27.79 -6.40
N LYS A 13 -1.87 -28.35 -5.66
CA LYS A 13 -0.53 -28.73 -6.14
C LYS A 13 0.22 -27.58 -6.85
N LEU A 14 -0.03 -26.34 -6.44
CA LEU A 14 0.67 -25.18 -6.99
C LEU A 14 2.10 -25.10 -6.46
N LYS A 15 2.99 -24.50 -7.25
CA LYS A 15 4.34 -24.16 -6.78
C LYS A 15 4.24 -23.17 -5.62
N SER A 16 5.20 -23.21 -4.69
CA SER A 16 5.18 -22.32 -3.51
C SER A 16 5.13 -20.83 -3.89
N SER A 17 5.79 -20.43 -4.98
CA SER A 17 5.76 -19.05 -5.50
C SER A 17 4.35 -18.64 -5.95
N ASP A 18 3.63 -19.55 -6.59
CA ASP A 18 2.33 -19.27 -7.18
C ASP A 18 1.27 -19.22 -6.07
N ALA A 19 1.34 -20.15 -5.11
CA ALA A 19 0.51 -20.13 -3.90
C ALA A 19 0.70 -18.84 -3.08
N GLU A 20 1.94 -18.37 -2.94
CA GLU A 20 2.25 -17.10 -2.27
C GLU A 20 1.70 -15.89 -3.05
N THR A 21 1.80 -15.92 -4.39
CA THR A 21 1.24 -14.88 -5.26
C THR A 21 -0.28 -14.76 -5.09
N VAL A 22 -1.00 -15.90 -5.06
CA VAL A 22 -2.46 -15.90 -4.85
C VAL A 22 -2.83 -15.34 -3.47
N ILE A 23 -2.08 -15.70 -2.42
CA ILE A 23 -2.29 -15.15 -1.06
C ILE A 23 -2.04 -13.65 -1.05
N ASN A 24 -0.96 -13.19 -1.68
CA ASN A 24 -0.64 -11.77 -1.77
C ASN A 24 -1.72 -11.00 -2.53
N LEU A 25 -2.28 -11.59 -3.59
CA LEU A 25 -3.36 -11.01 -4.37
C LEU A 25 -4.63 -10.83 -3.52
N HIS A 26 -5.01 -11.84 -2.73
CA HIS A 26 -6.16 -11.75 -1.83
C HIS A 26 -5.95 -10.69 -0.73
N ASN A 27 -4.79 -10.71 -0.06
CA ASN A 27 -4.45 -9.71 0.95
C ASN A 27 -4.40 -8.29 0.35
N ALA A 28 -3.96 -8.15 -0.90
CA ALA A 28 -3.93 -6.88 -1.60
C ALA A 28 -5.35 -6.41 -1.97
N ALA A 29 -6.23 -7.31 -2.39
CA ALA A 29 -7.62 -7.01 -2.67
C ALA A 29 -8.35 -6.46 -1.44
N GLU A 30 -8.17 -7.08 -0.27
CA GLU A 30 -8.73 -6.56 1.00
C GLU A 30 -8.23 -5.14 1.32
N LYS A 31 -6.94 -4.87 1.09
CA LYS A 31 -6.38 -3.53 1.28
C LYS A 31 -6.94 -2.52 0.28
N PHE A 32 -7.14 -2.91 -0.98
CA PHE A 32 -7.80 -2.05 -1.97
C PHE A 32 -9.24 -1.72 -1.57
N VAL A 33 -10.00 -2.64 -0.98
CA VAL A 33 -11.36 -2.34 -0.45
C VAL A 33 -11.32 -1.14 0.50
N SER A 34 -10.30 -1.04 1.36
CA SER A 34 -10.14 0.11 2.27
C SER A 34 -9.68 1.40 1.57
N LEU A 35 -9.03 1.29 0.41
CA LEU A 35 -8.57 2.45 -0.37
C LEU A 35 -9.65 3.03 -1.28
N ILE A 36 -10.58 2.20 -1.76
CA ILE A 36 -11.68 2.63 -2.64
C ILE A 36 -12.41 3.88 -2.09
N PRO A 37 -12.94 3.89 -0.86
CA PRO A 37 -13.66 5.06 -0.37
C PRO A 37 -12.76 6.30 -0.23
N LEU A 38 -11.46 6.12 0.05
CA LEU A 38 -10.50 7.23 0.18
C LEU A 38 -10.25 7.95 -1.15
N VAL A 39 -10.29 7.23 -2.27
CA VAL A 39 -10.14 7.82 -3.60
C VAL A 39 -11.47 8.38 -4.11
N LEU A 40 -12.59 7.72 -3.80
CA LEU A 40 -13.92 8.13 -4.27
C LEU A 40 -14.50 9.34 -3.50
N SER A 41 -14.24 9.45 -2.20
CA SER A 41 -14.93 10.42 -1.35
C SER A 41 -14.39 11.85 -1.43
N ASN A 42 -13.15 12.09 -1.89
CA ASN A 42 -12.45 13.39 -1.80
C ASN A 42 -12.48 14.07 -0.40
N GLU A 43 -12.98 13.40 0.65
CA GLU A 43 -13.25 13.94 2.00
C GLU A 43 -12.68 13.00 3.08
N ASP A 44 -12.52 13.58 4.27
CA ASP A 44 -11.50 13.28 5.29
C ASP A 44 -11.39 11.86 5.85
N MET A 45 -10.14 11.51 6.22
CA MET A 45 -9.65 10.23 6.73
C MET A 45 -10.14 9.80 8.13
N GLN A 46 -11.27 10.29 8.62
CA GLN A 46 -11.66 10.06 10.01
C GLN A 46 -12.18 8.63 10.28
N ASN A 47 -12.59 7.87 9.25
CA ASN A 47 -13.28 6.58 9.45
C ASN A 47 -12.60 5.34 8.83
N ALA A 48 -11.41 5.48 8.23
CA ALA A 48 -10.69 4.35 7.63
C ALA A 48 -9.60 3.78 8.54
N GLU A 49 -9.93 3.49 9.81
CA GLU A 49 -9.11 2.65 10.69
C GLU A 49 -9.31 1.17 10.34
N VAL A 50 -8.82 0.75 9.17
CA VAL A 50 -8.79 -0.66 8.81
C VAL A 50 -7.36 -1.09 8.52
N ASN A 51 -6.75 -1.74 9.51
CA ASN A 51 -5.64 -2.70 9.38
C ASN A 51 -4.36 -2.22 8.66
N TRP A 52 -4.09 -0.92 8.61
CA TRP A 52 -2.76 -0.41 8.30
C TRP A 52 -1.97 -0.41 9.59
N LYS A 53 -1.22 -1.50 9.86
CA LYS A 53 -0.33 -1.61 11.01
C LYS A 53 0.78 -0.55 10.95
N ARG A 54 0.49 0.69 11.35
CA ARG A 54 1.40 1.69 11.93
C ARG A 54 0.77 3.08 11.90
N ASP A 55 1.05 3.80 12.97
CA ASP A 55 0.96 5.24 13.13
C ASP A 55 1.65 5.97 11.97
N ILE A 56 0.89 6.34 10.93
CA ILE A 56 1.29 7.35 9.94
C ILE A 56 1.16 8.72 10.62
N VAL A 57 2.00 8.93 11.62
CA VAL A 57 1.94 10.11 12.49
C VAL A 57 2.87 11.16 11.87
N HIS A 58 2.25 12.20 11.31
CA HIS A 58 2.82 13.46 10.78
C HIS A 58 2.99 13.65 9.27
N ALA A 59 2.12 13.08 8.42
CA ALA A 59 2.12 13.39 6.98
C ALA A 59 0.75 13.98 6.55
N PRO A 60 0.68 15.01 5.64
CA PRO A 60 -0.58 15.57 5.14
C PRO A 60 -1.52 14.49 4.56
N ILE A 61 -2.84 14.69 4.58
CA ILE A 61 -3.83 13.70 4.10
C ILE A 61 -3.53 13.20 2.67
N SER A 62 -3.12 14.10 1.76
CA SER A 62 -2.70 13.75 0.39
C SER A 62 -1.51 12.79 0.35
N SER A 63 -0.60 12.89 1.32
CA SER A 63 0.52 11.96 1.44
C SER A 63 0.12 10.61 2.02
N LYS A 64 -0.95 10.51 2.81
CA LYS A 64 -1.37 9.23 3.42
C LYS A 64 -1.95 8.27 2.38
N LEU A 65 -2.75 8.76 1.43
CA LEU A 65 -3.18 7.95 0.27
C LEU A 65 -1.98 7.49 -0.55
N CYS A 66 -1.04 8.40 -0.83
CA CYS A 66 0.17 8.09 -1.59
C CYS A 66 1.04 7.01 -0.90
N ILE A 67 1.21 7.12 0.42
CA ILE A 67 1.92 6.12 1.23
C ILE A 67 1.19 4.77 1.18
N GLN A 68 -0.11 4.73 1.47
CA GLN A 68 -0.86 3.47 1.55
C GLN A 68 -0.93 2.77 0.19
N ALA A 69 -1.29 3.50 -0.87
CA ALA A 69 -1.30 2.98 -2.23
C ALA A 69 0.12 2.57 -2.66
N GLY A 70 1.13 3.41 -2.41
CA GLY A 70 2.52 3.12 -2.75
C GLY A 70 3.03 1.84 -2.09
N LEU A 71 2.80 1.66 -0.79
CA LEU A 71 3.19 0.44 -0.06
C LEU A 71 2.44 -0.80 -0.57
N LEU A 72 1.14 -0.67 -0.86
CA LEU A 72 0.33 -1.75 -1.42
C LEU A 72 0.88 -2.19 -2.78
N LEU A 73 1.08 -1.25 -3.70
CA LEU A 73 1.58 -1.48 -5.05
C LEU A 73 3.01 -2.03 -5.03
N ARG A 74 3.89 -1.57 -4.12
CA ARG A 74 5.24 -2.14 -3.96
C ARG A 74 5.21 -3.62 -3.57
N ASN A 75 4.23 -4.02 -2.75
CA ASN A 75 4.11 -5.39 -2.28
C ASN A 75 3.55 -6.33 -3.37
N ILE A 76 2.52 -5.90 -4.10
CA ILE A 76 1.83 -6.74 -5.09
C ILE A 76 2.39 -6.60 -6.52
N LYS A 77 3.16 -5.53 -6.78
CA LYS A 77 3.86 -5.25 -8.04
C LYS A 77 2.89 -5.26 -9.24
N ASP A 78 3.29 -5.87 -10.34
CA ASP A 78 2.54 -5.96 -11.60
C ASP A 78 1.12 -6.53 -11.44
N PHE A 79 0.85 -7.27 -10.36
CA PHE A 79 -0.47 -7.84 -10.08
C PHE A 79 -1.47 -6.85 -9.45
N TRP A 80 -1.09 -5.58 -9.26
CA TRP A 80 -1.97 -4.62 -8.58
C TRP A 80 -3.31 -4.40 -9.29
N ARG A 81 -3.35 -4.43 -10.64
CA ARG A 81 -4.59 -4.33 -11.42
C ARG A 81 -5.51 -5.54 -11.21
N ALA A 82 -4.93 -6.74 -11.11
CA ALA A 82 -5.69 -7.94 -10.79
C ALA A 82 -6.23 -7.90 -9.35
N ALA A 83 -5.44 -7.39 -8.40
CA ALA A 83 -5.89 -7.21 -7.02
C ALA A 83 -7.02 -6.16 -6.91
N LEU A 84 -6.94 -5.07 -7.68
CA LEU A 84 -7.98 -4.05 -7.76
C LEU A 84 -9.28 -4.60 -8.39
N LEU A 85 -9.19 -5.39 -9.46
CA LEU A 85 -10.36 -6.07 -10.01
C LEU A 85 -11.03 -6.94 -8.94
N LEU A 86 -10.25 -7.77 -8.23
CA LEU A 86 -10.76 -8.63 -7.16
C LEU A 86 -11.35 -7.82 -6.00
N SER A 87 -10.79 -6.67 -5.66
CA SER A 87 -11.34 -5.84 -4.59
C SER A 87 -12.73 -5.33 -4.91
N THR A 88 -13.05 -5.06 -6.18
CA THR A 88 -14.43 -4.68 -6.56
C THR A 88 -15.45 -5.79 -6.37
N LEU A 89 -15.02 -7.07 -6.37
CA LEU A 89 -15.89 -8.20 -6.04
C LEU A 89 -16.15 -8.31 -4.53
N LEU A 90 -15.22 -7.80 -3.72
CA LEU A 90 -15.29 -7.79 -2.26
C LEU A 90 -15.91 -6.49 -1.71
N TYR A 91 -15.97 -5.44 -2.53
CA TYR A 91 -16.52 -4.15 -2.13
C TYR A 91 -18.05 -4.27 -1.99
N PRO A 92 -18.63 -3.86 -0.85
CA PRO A 92 -20.06 -4.00 -0.62
C PRO A 92 -20.84 -3.26 -1.72
N SER A 93 -21.74 -3.99 -2.37
CA SER A 93 -22.68 -3.45 -3.35
C SER A 93 -24.03 -3.31 -2.65
N ASP A 94 -24.64 -2.11 -2.69
CA ASP A 94 -25.88 -1.74 -1.97
C ASP A 94 -27.16 -2.45 -2.48
N LEU A 95 -27.18 -3.77 -2.64
CA LEU A 95 -28.30 -4.44 -3.33
C LEU A 95 -28.96 -5.57 -2.52
N GLU A 96 -30.01 -5.19 -1.80
CA GLU A 96 -31.19 -6.02 -1.56
C GLU A 96 -32.26 -5.72 -2.65
N CYS A 97 -32.26 -6.36 -3.83
CA CYS A 97 -33.48 -6.49 -4.67
C CYS A 97 -33.35 -7.40 -5.94
N PRO A 98 -34.46 -7.94 -6.50
CA PRO A 98 -34.46 -9.21 -7.25
C PRO A 98 -34.70 -9.15 -8.79
N THR A 99 -34.33 -8.09 -9.52
CA THR A 99 -34.50 -8.05 -10.99
C THR A 99 -33.18 -8.15 -11.76
N GLN A 100 -32.89 -9.35 -12.25
CA GLN A 100 -31.54 -9.86 -12.49
C GLN A 100 -30.71 -9.18 -13.62
N SER A 101 -31.24 -8.90 -14.82
CA SER A 101 -30.35 -8.58 -15.97
C SER A 101 -29.95 -7.10 -16.13
N ALA A 102 -30.88 -6.15 -15.94
CA ALA A 102 -30.55 -4.73 -16.03
C ALA A 102 -29.74 -4.23 -14.82
N ILE A 103 -29.94 -4.86 -13.65
CA ILE A 103 -29.16 -4.60 -12.43
C ILE A 103 -27.73 -5.11 -12.60
N GLU A 104 -27.54 -6.31 -13.18
CA GLU A 104 -26.20 -6.87 -13.45
C GLU A 104 -25.34 -5.96 -14.33
N HIS A 105 -25.89 -5.43 -15.44
CA HIS A 105 -25.14 -4.52 -16.31
C HIS A 105 -24.77 -3.22 -15.59
N PHE A 106 -25.71 -2.62 -14.86
CA PHE A 106 -25.48 -1.41 -14.07
C PHE A 106 -24.43 -1.62 -12.97
N GLU A 107 -24.40 -2.80 -12.35
CA GLU A 107 -23.40 -3.16 -11.34
C GLU A 107 -22.00 -3.33 -11.94
N LEU A 108 -21.90 -3.99 -13.10
CA LEU A 108 -20.63 -4.12 -13.82
C LEU A 108 -20.10 -2.76 -14.27
N ASP A 109 -20.98 -1.85 -14.72
CA ASP A 109 -20.60 -0.50 -15.09
C ASP A 109 -20.08 0.30 -13.89
N LYS A 110 -20.75 0.23 -12.73
CA LYS A 110 -20.25 0.82 -11.48
C LYS A 110 -18.87 0.27 -11.08
N ARG A 111 -18.68 -1.06 -11.13
CA ARG A 111 -17.39 -1.68 -10.79
C ARG A 111 -16.29 -1.23 -11.75
N ARG A 112 -16.61 -1.12 -13.04
CA ARG A 112 -15.71 -0.59 -14.07
C ARG A 112 -15.33 0.87 -13.76
N GLU A 113 -16.30 1.71 -13.41
CA GLU A 113 -16.06 3.10 -13.04
C GLU A 113 -15.12 3.22 -11.83
N ILE A 114 -15.32 2.39 -10.79
CA ILE A 114 -14.41 2.33 -9.63
C ILE A 114 -12.99 1.98 -10.06
N ILE A 115 -12.82 0.92 -10.86
CA ILE A 115 -11.49 0.52 -11.35
C ILE A 115 -10.83 1.65 -12.12
N MET A 116 -11.55 2.30 -13.03
CA MET A 116 -11.03 3.41 -13.83
C MET A 116 -10.65 4.61 -12.97
N MET A 117 -11.44 4.95 -11.94
CA MET A 117 -11.12 6.04 -11.03
C MET A 117 -9.87 5.77 -10.20
N ILE A 118 -9.76 4.56 -9.62
CA ILE A 118 -8.59 4.16 -8.83
C ILE A 118 -7.33 4.11 -9.69
N GLU A 119 -7.42 3.51 -10.88
CA GLU A 119 -6.30 3.45 -11.82
C GLU A 119 -5.85 4.85 -12.24
N LYS A 120 -6.80 5.75 -12.57
CA LYS A 120 -6.48 7.14 -12.91
C LYS A 120 -5.76 7.85 -11.76
N GLU A 121 -6.18 7.65 -10.52
CA GLU A 121 -5.52 8.29 -9.37
C GLU A 121 -4.12 7.70 -9.12
N VAL A 122 -3.93 6.38 -9.26
CA VAL A 122 -2.60 5.74 -9.21
C VAL A 122 -1.65 6.32 -10.26
N LEU A 123 -2.12 6.50 -11.50
CA LEU A 123 -1.34 7.09 -12.58
C LEU A 123 -1.01 8.56 -12.28
N LYS A 124 -1.98 9.35 -11.80
CA LYS A 124 -1.80 10.76 -11.43
C LYS A 124 -0.79 10.94 -10.30
N LEU A 125 -0.75 10.02 -9.35
CA LEU A 125 0.23 10.00 -8.26
C LEU A 125 1.61 9.45 -8.69
N GLY A 126 1.76 8.97 -9.92
CA GLY A 126 3.01 8.38 -10.42
C GLY A 126 3.36 7.04 -9.77
N LEU A 127 2.38 6.32 -9.24
CA LEU A 127 2.59 5.09 -8.47
C LEU A 127 2.58 3.81 -9.33
N GLU A 128 2.31 3.90 -10.62
CA GLU A 128 2.09 2.74 -11.51
C GLU A 128 3.17 1.67 -11.40
N LYS A 129 4.44 2.08 -11.29
CA LYS A 129 5.61 1.20 -11.19
C LYS A 129 6.43 1.47 -9.92
N VAL A 130 5.77 1.86 -8.85
CA VAL A 130 6.42 2.26 -7.59
C VAL A 130 7.34 1.17 -7.00
N TRP A 131 7.20 -0.11 -7.37
CA TRP A 131 8.14 -1.17 -6.98
C TRP A 131 9.52 -1.05 -7.62
N GLU A 132 9.66 -0.35 -8.75
CA GLU A 132 10.94 -0.09 -9.43
C GLU A 132 11.69 1.09 -8.79
N MET A 133 10.98 1.93 -8.03
CA MET A 133 11.54 3.08 -7.31
C MET A 133 12.62 2.61 -6.31
N LYS A 134 13.81 3.19 -6.44
CA LYS A 134 14.92 2.94 -5.53
C LYS A 134 14.84 3.85 -4.30
N PRO A 135 15.14 3.35 -3.10
CA PRO A 135 15.29 4.19 -1.92
C PRO A 135 16.35 5.28 -2.15
N LEU A 136 16.04 6.53 -1.79
CA LEU A 136 16.99 7.65 -1.87
C LEU A 136 18.22 7.44 -0.97
N VAL A 137 18.00 6.76 0.17
CA VAL A 137 19.00 6.54 1.22
C VAL A 137 19.14 5.03 1.43
N ASN A 138 20.36 4.51 1.34
CA ASN A 138 20.64 3.08 1.45
C ASN A 138 21.00 2.66 2.90
N GLY A 139 21.19 1.37 3.13
CA GLY A 139 21.50 0.84 4.46
C GLY A 139 22.82 1.37 5.07
N LYS A 140 23.83 1.67 4.24
CA LYS A 140 25.10 2.24 4.70
C LYS A 140 24.93 3.69 5.14
N ASP A 141 24.17 4.47 4.38
CA ASP A 141 23.88 5.87 4.70
C ASP A 141 23.13 5.95 6.04
N ILE A 142 22.12 5.07 6.23
CA ILE A 142 21.38 4.94 7.49
C ILE A 142 22.31 4.63 8.65
N MET A 143 23.20 3.65 8.49
CA MET A 143 24.17 3.30 9.53
C MET A 143 25.11 4.47 9.85
N SER A 144 25.54 5.23 8.85
CA SER A 144 26.39 6.40 9.04
C SER A 144 25.67 7.51 9.81
N VAL A 145 24.42 7.81 9.47
CA VAL A 145 23.61 8.84 10.13
C VAL A 145 23.32 8.47 11.58
N LEU A 146 23.01 7.20 11.84
CA LEU A 146 22.70 6.68 13.18
C LEU A 146 23.94 6.26 13.98
N GLN A 147 25.14 6.39 13.41
CA GLN A 147 26.40 5.95 14.00
C GLN A 147 26.40 4.46 14.43
N LEU A 148 25.71 3.61 13.66
CA LEU A 148 25.61 2.17 13.93
C LEU A 148 26.82 1.43 13.37
N LYS A 149 27.40 0.55 14.19
CA LYS A 149 28.54 -0.31 13.77
C LYS A 149 28.12 -1.49 12.90
N THR A 150 26.86 -1.92 13.01
CA THR A 150 26.36 -3.10 12.30
C THR A 150 24.93 -2.87 11.85
N GLY A 151 24.56 -3.45 10.71
CA GLY A 151 23.17 -3.50 10.27
C GLY A 151 22.31 -4.30 11.25
N GLY A 152 20.99 -4.18 11.13
CA GLY A 152 20.09 -4.91 12.01
C GLY A 152 18.63 -4.48 11.89
N PRO A 153 17.78 -4.94 12.83
CA PRO A 153 16.35 -4.61 12.86
C PRO A 153 16.07 -3.10 12.81
N LEU A 154 16.90 -2.29 13.50
CA LEU A 154 16.77 -0.84 13.51
C LEU A 154 17.01 -0.22 12.13
N VAL A 155 18.00 -0.71 11.37
CA VAL A 155 18.24 -0.26 9.99
C VAL A 155 17.03 -0.58 9.10
N ARG A 156 16.43 -1.76 9.27
CA ARG A 156 15.22 -2.15 8.54
C ARG A 156 14.02 -1.27 8.90
N GLU A 157 13.87 -0.91 10.17
CA GLU A 157 12.83 0.02 10.62
C GLU A 157 13.00 1.39 9.94
N TRP A 158 14.23 1.92 9.92
CA TRP A 158 14.51 3.19 9.25
C TRP A 158 14.35 3.11 7.73
N GLN A 159 14.76 2.03 7.08
CA GLN A 159 14.50 1.81 5.65
C GLN A 159 13.00 1.89 5.34
N GLN A 160 12.17 1.33 6.20
CA GLN A 160 10.71 1.40 6.03
C GLN A 160 10.19 2.83 6.23
N LYS A 161 10.63 3.54 7.28
CA LYS A 161 10.25 4.94 7.53
C LYS A 161 10.66 5.87 6.39
N LEU A 162 11.87 5.70 5.86
CA LEU A 162 12.39 6.50 4.75
C LEU A 162 11.64 6.20 3.45
N LEU A 163 11.24 4.94 3.22
CA LEU A 163 10.39 4.60 2.09
C LEU A 163 9.03 5.29 2.18
N GLU A 164 8.38 5.25 3.34
CA GLU A 164 7.11 5.96 3.58
C GLU A 164 7.27 7.48 3.38
N TRP A 165 8.35 8.05 3.91
CA TRP A 165 8.67 9.46 3.70
C TRP A 165 8.89 9.81 2.22
N GLN A 166 9.59 8.96 1.47
CA GLN A 166 9.86 9.16 0.04
C GLN A 166 8.57 9.04 -0.79
N LEU A 167 7.64 8.16 -0.40
CA LEU A 167 6.31 8.10 -1.02
C LEU A 167 5.49 9.37 -0.73
N ALA A 168 5.64 9.95 0.46
CA ALA A 168 5.01 11.23 0.79
C ALA A 168 5.64 12.43 0.04
N HIS A 169 6.92 12.33 -0.35
CA HIS A 169 7.69 13.40 -0.96
C HIS A 169 8.39 12.91 -2.25
N PRO A 170 7.64 12.65 -3.34
CA PRO A 170 8.19 11.99 -4.53
C PRO A 170 9.28 12.80 -5.24
N SER A 171 9.31 14.12 -5.07
CA SER A 171 10.30 15.02 -5.68
C SER A 171 11.47 15.34 -4.76
N ALA A 172 11.51 14.78 -3.54
CA ALA A 172 12.54 15.12 -2.57
C ALA A 172 13.91 14.51 -2.91
N SER A 173 14.96 15.19 -2.47
CA SER A 173 16.35 14.76 -2.66
C SER A 173 16.82 13.81 -1.56
N ALA A 174 17.96 13.16 -1.79
CA ALA A 174 18.60 12.31 -0.78
C ALA A 174 19.07 13.13 0.43
N GLU A 175 19.51 14.37 0.22
CA GLU A 175 19.90 15.31 1.27
C GLU A 175 18.71 15.66 2.17
N GLU A 176 17.56 16.02 1.58
CA GLU A 176 16.34 16.32 2.33
C GLU A 176 15.87 15.12 3.16
N CYS A 177 16.00 13.90 2.60
CA CYS A 177 15.68 12.66 3.29
C CYS A 177 16.58 12.41 4.50
N ILE A 178 17.90 12.62 4.34
CA ILE A 178 18.89 12.51 5.41
C ILE A 178 18.66 13.55 6.51
N ASP A 179 18.31 14.78 6.14
CA ASP A 179 18.06 15.84 7.10
C ASP A 179 16.78 15.57 7.90
N TRP A 180 15.72 15.10 7.25
CA TRP A 180 14.51 14.63 7.95
C TRP A 180 14.82 13.48 8.91
N MET A 181 15.66 12.52 8.49
CA MET A 181 16.09 11.40 9.32
C MET A 181 16.81 11.85 10.59
N LYS A 182 17.79 12.77 10.47
CA LYS A 182 18.54 13.34 11.60
C LYS A 182 17.61 14.06 12.57
N GLN A 183 16.70 14.91 12.06
CA GLN A 183 15.75 15.65 12.87
C GLN A 183 14.80 14.71 13.63
N THR A 184 14.31 13.67 12.97
CA THR A 184 13.40 12.67 13.56
C THR A 184 14.10 11.85 14.63
N HIS A 185 15.35 11.43 14.40
CA HIS A 185 16.15 10.73 15.40
C HIS A 185 16.40 11.59 16.65
N SER A 186 16.80 12.85 16.44
CA SER A 186 17.12 13.78 17.53
C SER A 186 15.92 14.10 18.42
N LYS A 187 14.69 14.01 17.88
CA LYS A 187 13.46 14.16 18.68
C LYS A 187 13.19 12.92 19.53
N ARG A 188 13.47 11.72 19.02
CA ARG A 188 13.32 10.46 19.75
C ARG A 188 14.23 10.42 20.97
N ASP A 189 15.49 10.79 20.80
CA ASP A 189 16.49 10.84 21.88
C ASP A 189 16.16 11.85 23.01
N LYS A 190 15.27 12.83 22.76
CA LYS A 190 14.85 13.84 23.76
C LYS A 190 13.60 13.43 24.54
N THR A 191 12.90 12.39 24.10
CA THR A 191 11.60 11.98 24.66
C THR A 191 11.72 10.64 25.41
N GLU A 192 12.89 10.00 25.37
CA GLU A 192 13.31 8.86 26.20
C GLU A 192 14.23 9.34 27.34
#